data_AF-A0A1W9LFC9-F1
#
_entry.id   AF-A0A1W9LFC9-F1
#
_cell.length_a   1.000
_cell.length_b   1.000
_cell.length_c   1.000
_cell.angle_alpha   90.00
_cell.angle_beta   90.00
_cell.angle_gamma   90.00
#
_symmetry.space_group_name_H-M   'P 1'
#
loop_
_entity.id
_entity.type
_entity.pdbx_description
1 polymer ?
#
loop_
_entity_poly.entity_id
_entity_poly.type
_entity_poly.pdbx_seq_one_letter_code
_entity_poly.pdbx_strand_id
1 'polypeptide(L)' 'MTTDDKDDKTARIDPVRYSLDSKFKFECHKGVKCFTKCCRDINIILTPYDI' A
#
# COMPACT_ATOMS: atom_id res chain seq x y z
N MET A 1 -15.71 -41.10 14.29
CA MET A 1 -15.35 -40.43 15.56
C MET A 1 -14.47 -39.25 15.18
N THR A 2 -14.85 -38.10 15.72
CA THR A 2 -14.50 -36.71 15.41
C THR A 2 -13.00 -36.42 15.26
N THR A 3 -12.68 -35.47 14.37
CA THR A 3 -11.79 -34.30 14.58
C THR A 3 -11.66 -33.59 13.22
N ASP A 4 -11.76 -32.30 13.00
CA ASP A 4 -12.13 -31.11 13.76
C ASP A 4 -12.23 -30.04 12.66
N ASP A 5 -13.44 -29.53 12.40
CA ASP A 5 -13.64 -28.34 11.55
C ASP A 5 -13.04 -27.13 12.28
N LYS A 6 -11.74 -26.89 12.11
CA LYS A 6 -11.15 -25.59 12.44
C LYS A 6 -11.29 -24.70 11.22
N ASP A 7 -12.42 -24.02 11.16
CA ASP A 7 -12.65 -22.79 10.40
C ASP A 7 -11.60 -21.75 10.84
N ASP A 8 -10.42 -21.83 10.22
CA ASP A 8 -9.41 -20.77 10.28
C ASP A 8 -9.99 -19.57 9.54
N LYS A 9 -10.63 -18.68 10.29
CA LYS A 9 -11.12 -17.38 9.82
C LYS A 9 -9.92 -16.45 9.57
N THR A 10 -9.02 -16.85 8.69
CA THR A 10 -8.13 -15.91 8.02
C THR A 10 -9.01 -14.86 7.36
N ALA A 11 -8.77 -13.59 7.71
CA ALA A 11 -9.60 -12.46 7.31
C ALA A 11 -9.88 -12.54 5.80
N ARG A 12 -11.14 -12.81 5.44
CA ARG A 12 -11.61 -12.78 4.05
C ARG A 12 -11.55 -11.34 3.59
N ILE A 13 -10.40 -10.93 3.06
CA ILE A 13 -10.22 -9.63 2.42
C ILE A 13 -10.63 -9.82 0.97
N ASP A 14 -11.82 -9.36 0.62
CA ASP A 14 -12.26 -9.34 -0.78
C ASP A 14 -11.33 -8.43 -1.59
N PRO A 15 -10.77 -8.90 -2.71
CA PRO A 15 -9.86 -8.11 -3.51
C PRO A 15 -10.59 -6.94 -4.16
N VAL A 16 -10.24 -5.72 -3.76
CA VAL A 16 -10.71 -4.49 -4.41
C VAL A 16 -9.88 -4.25 -5.66
N ARG A 17 -10.54 -4.22 -6.83
CA ARG A 17 -9.91 -3.82 -8.10
C ARG A 17 -9.94 -2.32 -8.25
N TYR A 18 -8.78 -1.72 -8.49
CA TYR A 18 -8.65 -0.29 -8.79
C TYR A 18 -8.59 -0.07 -10.31
N SER A 19 -9.31 0.94 -10.79
CA SER A 19 -9.23 1.46 -12.16
C SER A 19 -8.31 2.68 -12.25
N LEU A 20 -8.07 3.19 -13.46
CA LEU A 20 -7.30 4.41 -13.72
C LEU A 20 -7.87 5.65 -13.01
N ASP A 21 -9.18 5.69 -12.75
CA ASP A 21 -9.85 6.80 -12.07
C ASP A 21 -9.82 6.68 -10.53
N SER A 22 -9.18 5.64 -10.00
CA SER A 22 -9.11 5.41 -8.55
C SER A 22 -8.26 6.49 -7.89
N LYS A 23 -8.81 7.12 -6.86
CA LYS A 23 -8.14 8.17 -6.10
C LYS A 23 -7.63 7.62 -4.77
N PHE A 24 -6.35 7.87 -4.50
CA PHE A 24 -5.72 7.53 -3.22
C PHE A 24 -5.41 8.81 -2.47
N LYS A 25 -5.68 8.82 -1.15
CA LYS A 25 -5.26 9.89 -0.25
C LYS A 25 -4.04 9.42 0.51
N PHE A 26 -2.92 10.12 0.32
CA PHE A 26 -1.69 9.86 1.05
C PHE A 26 -1.49 10.94 2.10
N GLU A 27 -1.14 10.53 3.30
CA GLU A 27 -0.70 11.44 4.36
C GLU A 27 0.82 11.39 4.46
N CYS A 28 1.49 12.53 4.27
CA CYS A 28 2.95 12.66 4.43
C CYS A 28 3.26 13.81 5.40
N HIS A 29 3.37 13.50 6.68
CA HIS A 29 3.74 14.45 7.73
C HIS A 29 4.43 13.75 8.90
N LYS A 30 5.09 14.51 9.78
CA LYS A 30 5.89 13.99 10.91
C LYS A 30 5.17 12.99 11.84
N GLY A 31 3.84 12.96 11.81
CA GLY A 31 3.00 12.11 12.65
C GLY A 31 2.72 10.71 12.11
N VAL A 32 2.98 10.43 10.82
CA VAL A 32 2.75 9.09 10.26
C VAL A 32 3.96 8.17 10.46
N LYS A 33 3.73 6.89 10.73
CA LYS A 33 4.79 5.89 11.01
C LYS A 33 5.77 5.70 9.85
N CYS A 34 5.34 6.02 8.62
CA CYS A 34 6.14 5.95 7.41
C CYS A 34 6.77 7.29 7.03
N PHE A 35 6.69 8.33 7.88
CA PHE A 35 7.29 9.63 7.60
C PHE A 35 8.79 9.45 7.30
N THR A 36 9.26 10.00 6.18
CA THR A 36 10.61 9.81 5.62
C THR A 36 10.98 8.38 5.19
N LYS A 37 10.11 7.38 5.33
CA LYS A 37 10.34 6.01 4.83
C LYS A 37 9.88 5.83 3.39
N CYS A 38 8.71 6.34 3.02
CA CYS A 38 8.17 6.21 1.66
C CYS A 38 8.94 7.03 0.60
N CYS A 39 9.73 8.01 1.04
CA CYS A 39 10.53 8.89 0.16
C CYS A 39 12.04 8.67 0.31
N ARG A 40 12.49 7.64 1.06
CA ARG A 40 13.91 7.41 1.31
C ARG A 40 14.65 6.88 0.08
N ASP A 41 13.97 6.04 -0.71
CA ASP A 41 14.57 5.30 -1.83
C ASP A 41 13.84 5.60 -3.17
N ILE A 42 13.34 6.83 -3.34
CA ILE A 42 12.79 7.24 -4.63
C ILE A 42 13.95 7.53 -5.59
N ASN A 43 14.35 6.55 -6.41
CA ASN A 43 15.27 6.76 -7.53
C ASN A 43 14.51 7.46 -8.68
N ILE A 44 14.18 8.73 -8.49
CA ILE A 44 13.60 9.56 -9.54
C ILE A 44 14.77 10.08 -10.37
N ILE A 45 14.99 9.46 -11.52
CA ILE A 45 15.83 10.04 -12.56
C ILE A 45 15.08 11.27 -13.06
N LEU A 46 15.46 12.43 -12.56
CA LEU A 46 15.07 13.68 -13.18
C LEU A 46 15.72 13.66 -14.56
N THR A 47 14.91 13.50 -15.61
CA THR A 47 15.37 13.81 -16.96
C THR A 47 15.97 15.20 -16.88
N PRO A 48 17.25 15.40 -17.26
CA PRO A 48 17.83 16.73 -17.24
C PRO A 48 16.86 17.61 -18.02
N TYR A 49 16.40 18.69 -17.40
CA TYR A 49 15.60 19.67 -18.12
C TYR A 49 16.43 20.06 -19.35
N ASP A 50 15.91 19.77 -20.54
CA ASP A 50 16.38 20.33 -21.80
C ASP A 50 16.13 21.85 -21.71
N ILE A 51 17.20 22.59 -21.41
CA ILE A 51 17.27 24.06 -21.51
C ILE A 51 17.48 24.49 -22.96
#